data_AF-A0A2D4FBI4-F1
#
_entry.id   AF-A0A2D4FBI4-F1
#
_cell.length_a   1.000
_cell.length_b   1.000
_cell.length_c   1.000
_cell.angle_alpha   90.00
_cell.angle_beta   90.00
_cell.angle_gamma   90.00
#
_symmetry.space_group_name_H-M   'P 1'
#
loop_
_entity.id
_entity.type
_entity.pdbx_description
1 polymer ?
#
loop_
_entity_poly.entity_id
_entity_poly.type
_entity_poly.pdbx_seq_one_letter_code
_entity_poly.pdbx_strand_id
1 'polypeptide(L)'
;KNCIGKELSKIPMPVNFNEPLSMLQRLTEDLEYHDLLDRAAKCENSLEQLCYVAAFTVSSYSTTVFRTSKPFNPLLGETFELDRLEENGYRSICEQVSHHPPAAAHHADSRHGWTLRQEIKITSKFRGKYLSIMPLGESWSLSLLWPAILG
;
A
#
# COMPACT_ATOMS: atom_id res chain seq x y z
N LYS A 1 -8.75 -26.43 -13.00
CA LYS A 1 -7.80 -27.46 -12.53
C LYS A 1 -6.37 -27.28 -13.10
N ASN A 2 -6.17 -26.76 -14.31
CA ASN A 2 -4.84 -26.68 -14.99
C ASN A 2 -3.88 -25.57 -14.49
N CYS A 3 -4.18 -24.92 -13.36
CA CYS A 3 -3.44 -23.74 -12.88
C CYS A 3 -2.95 -23.85 -11.43
N ILE A 4 -3.20 -24.99 -10.77
CA ILE A 4 -2.86 -25.22 -9.37
C ILE A 4 -1.32 -25.13 -9.22
N GLY A 5 -0.84 -24.24 -8.33
CA GLY A 5 0.58 -24.06 -8.05
C GLY A 5 1.31 -23.03 -8.92
N LYS A 6 0.68 -22.47 -9.97
CA LYS A 6 1.27 -21.40 -10.79
C LYS A 6 1.11 -20.02 -10.12
N GLU A 7 2.05 -19.12 -10.42
CA GLU A 7 1.91 -17.69 -10.08
C GLU A 7 0.72 -17.10 -10.83
N LEU A 8 -0.11 -16.32 -10.12
CA LEU A 8 -1.35 -15.78 -10.70
C LEU A 8 -1.11 -14.71 -11.78
N SER A 9 0.07 -14.11 -11.80
CA SER A 9 0.49 -13.17 -12.85
C SER A 9 0.69 -13.85 -14.22
N LYS A 10 0.92 -15.17 -14.24
CA LYS A 10 1.22 -15.94 -15.46
C LYS A 10 0.01 -16.70 -16.02
N ILE A 11 -1.18 -16.51 -15.44
CA ILE A 11 -2.42 -17.13 -15.90
C ILE A 11 -3.29 -16.02 -16.51
N PRO A 12 -3.66 -16.09 -17.80
CA PRO A 12 -4.61 -15.15 -18.38
C PRO A 12 -5.97 -15.33 -17.69
N MET A 13 -6.37 -14.33 -16.90
CA MET A 13 -7.66 -14.31 -16.21
C MET A 13 -8.70 -13.57 -17.06
N PRO A 14 -9.94 -14.08 -17.18
CA PRO A 14 -11.02 -13.32 -17.80
C PRO A 14 -11.23 -12.01 -17.05
N VAL A 15 -11.40 -10.90 -17.78
CA VAL A 15 -11.51 -9.54 -17.21
C VAL A 15 -12.62 -9.41 -16.15
N ASN A 16 -13.67 -10.25 -16.22
CA ASN A 16 -14.78 -10.27 -15.27
C ASN A 16 -14.40 -10.68 -13.84
N PHE A 17 -13.17 -11.13 -13.61
CA PHE A 17 -12.62 -11.43 -12.27
C PHE A 17 -11.70 -10.33 -11.73
N ASN A 18 -11.50 -9.27 -12.52
CA ASN A 18 -10.73 -8.11 -12.10
C ASN A 18 -11.66 -7.04 -11.55
N GLU A 19 -11.20 -6.36 -10.50
CA GLU A 19 -11.79 -5.08 -10.12
C GLU A 19 -11.22 -3.96 -11.00
N PRO A 20 -11.94 -2.85 -11.20
CA PRO A 20 -11.53 -1.77 -12.09
C PRO A 20 -10.46 -0.87 -11.46
N LEU A 21 -9.45 -1.47 -10.80
CA LEU A 21 -8.33 -0.77 -10.19
C LEU A 21 -7.00 -1.45 -10.52
N SER A 22 -5.98 -0.65 -10.77
CA SER A 22 -4.58 -1.07 -10.79
C SER A 22 -4.12 -1.44 -9.38
N MET A 23 -3.16 -2.36 -9.26
CA MET A 23 -2.53 -2.65 -7.97
C MET A 23 -1.91 -1.39 -7.35
N LEU A 24 -1.43 -0.42 -8.15
CA LEU A 24 -0.90 0.84 -7.62
C LEU A 24 -1.97 1.66 -6.90
N GLN A 25 -3.17 1.72 -7.49
CA GLN A 25 -4.33 2.37 -6.86
C GLN A 25 -4.73 1.67 -5.56
N ARG A 26 -4.68 0.33 -5.55
CA ARG A 26 -4.94 -0.48 -4.36
C ARG A 26 -3.97 -0.19 -3.22
N LEU A 27 -2.69 -0.03 -3.52
CA LEU A 27 -1.67 0.30 -2.51
C LEU A 27 -1.90 1.70 -1.92
N THR A 28 -2.40 2.64 -2.72
CA THR A 28 -2.73 3.97 -2.22
C THR A 28 -3.94 3.99 -1.27
N GLU A 29 -4.82 2.98 -1.31
CA GLU A 29 -5.92 2.83 -0.35
C GLU A 29 -5.42 2.65 1.10
N ASP A 30 -4.16 2.25 1.32
CA ASP A 30 -3.54 2.20 2.65
C ASP A 30 -3.60 3.57 3.37
N LEU A 31 -3.70 4.67 2.62
CA LEU A 31 -3.82 6.04 3.12
C LEU A 31 -5.26 6.44 3.47
N GLU A 32 -6.25 5.54 3.44
CA GLU A 32 -7.64 5.85 3.83
C GLU A 32 -7.72 6.44 5.24
N TYR A 33 -6.95 5.88 6.18
CA TYR A 33 -6.90 6.31 7.58
C TYR A 33 -5.62 7.08 7.92
N HIS A 34 -5.15 7.90 6.98
CA HIS A 34 -3.96 8.75 7.16
C HIS A 34 -4.04 9.66 8.40
N ASP A 35 -5.24 9.98 8.89
CA ASP A 35 -5.45 10.82 10.08
C ASP A 35 -4.85 10.19 11.36
N LEU A 36 -4.65 8.87 11.37
CA LEU A 36 -3.91 8.19 12.43
C LEU A 36 -2.43 8.61 12.46
N LEU A 37 -1.82 8.83 11.29
CA LEU A 37 -0.44 9.34 11.17
C LEU A 37 -0.37 10.82 11.54
N ASP A 38 -1.39 11.62 11.20
CA ASP A 38 -1.48 13.01 11.63
C ASP A 38 -1.52 13.14 13.16
N ARG A 39 -2.20 12.21 13.85
CA ARG A 39 -2.21 12.14 15.32
C ARG A 39 -0.87 11.65 15.85
N ALA A 40 -0.30 10.59 15.27
CA ALA A 40 1.00 10.05 15.66
C ALA A 40 2.12 11.11 15.61
N ALA A 41 2.12 11.97 14.58
CA ALA A 41 3.09 13.03 14.42
C ALA A 41 3.01 14.14 15.49
N LYS A 42 1.87 14.24 16.20
CA LYS A 42 1.63 15.22 17.28
C LYS A 42 1.81 14.64 18.68
N CYS A 43 1.99 13.33 18.81
CA CYS A 43 2.18 12.68 20.10
C CYS A 43 3.55 13.02 20.70
N GLU A 44 3.57 13.44 21.96
CA GLU A 44 4.82 13.63 22.72
C GLU A 44 5.34 12.31 23.33
N ASN A 45 4.43 11.37 23.59
CA ASN A 45 4.76 10.06 24.15
C ASN A 45 5.02 9.05 23.03
N SER A 46 6.21 8.42 23.04
CA SER A 46 6.60 7.44 22.02
C SER A 46 5.74 6.17 22.00
N LEU A 47 5.18 5.76 23.15
CA LEU A 47 4.30 4.60 23.22
C LEU A 47 2.94 4.91 22.60
N GLU A 48 2.38 6.09 22.87
CA GLU A 48 1.14 6.54 22.25
C GLU A 48 1.30 6.72 20.74
N GLN A 49 2.42 7.32 20.31
CA GLN A 49 2.79 7.42 18.90
C GLN A 49 2.83 6.04 18.23
N LEU A 50 3.47 5.05 18.88
CA LEU A 50 3.53 3.68 18.37
C LEU A 50 2.13 3.05 18.27
N CYS A 51 1.23 3.31 19.22
CA CYS A 51 -0.15 2.83 19.15
C CYS A 51 -0.88 3.35 17.92
N TYR A 52 -0.72 4.64 17.56
CA TYR A 52 -1.32 5.20 16.34
C TYR A 52 -0.70 4.63 15.07
N VAL A 53 0.62 4.46 15.01
CA VAL A 53 1.31 3.84 13.87
C VAL A 53 0.87 2.38 13.69
N ALA A 54 0.72 1.64 14.79
CA ALA A 54 0.20 0.27 14.77
C ALA A 54 -1.25 0.22 14.29
N ALA A 55 -2.10 1.13 14.77
CA ALA A 55 -3.48 1.25 14.32
C ALA A 55 -3.56 1.55 12.80
N PHE A 56 -2.74 2.48 12.30
CA PHE A 56 -2.63 2.79 10.87
C PHE A 56 -2.20 1.57 10.04
N THR A 57 -1.21 0.83 10.54
CA THR A 57 -0.73 -0.38 9.87
C THR A 57 -1.84 -1.43 9.75
N VAL A 58 -2.63 -1.63 10.82
CA VAL A 58 -3.75 -2.58 10.83
C VAL A 58 -4.93 -2.09 9.98
N SER A 59 -5.17 -0.78 9.92
CA SER A 59 -6.32 -0.23 9.18
C SER A 59 -6.20 -0.44 7.67
N SER A 60 -5.00 -0.58 7.11
CA SER A 60 -4.80 -0.94 5.69
C SER A 60 -5.56 -2.20 5.26
N TYR A 61 -5.82 -3.14 6.18
CA TYR A 61 -6.56 -4.36 5.91
C TYR A 61 -8.08 -4.17 5.83
N SER A 62 -8.64 -3.03 6.29
CA SER A 62 -10.09 -2.81 6.28
C SER A 62 -10.68 -2.82 4.86
N THR A 63 -9.90 -2.33 3.89
CA THR A 63 -10.26 -2.24 2.46
C THR A 63 -10.27 -3.60 1.76
N THR A 64 -9.80 -4.66 2.43
CA THR A 64 -9.69 -5.99 1.83
C THR A 64 -10.96 -6.83 2.02
N VAL A 65 -11.78 -6.49 3.00
CA VAL A 65 -12.97 -7.26 3.35
C VAL A 65 -13.96 -7.17 2.18
N PHE A 66 -14.42 -8.32 1.69
CA PHE A 66 -15.34 -8.49 0.55
C PHE A 66 -14.80 -8.21 -0.86
N ARG A 67 -13.52 -7.84 -1.03
CA ARG A 67 -12.91 -7.65 -2.36
C ARG A 67 -12.19 -8.91 -2.82
N THR A 68 -12.98 -9.82 -3.40
CA THR A 68 -12.50 -11.12 -3.92
C THR A 68 -11.93 -11.05 -5.34
N SER A 69 -12.11 -9.91 -6.02
CA SER A 69 -11.61 -9.66 -7.37
C SER A 69 -10.16 -9.21 -7.35
N LYS A 70 -9.40 -9.57 -8.40
CA LYS A 70 -7.97 -9.24 -8.50
C LYS A 70 -7.80 -7.83 -9.09
N PRO A 71 -6.96 -6.95 -8.54
CA PRO A 71 -6.59 -5.73 -9.25
C PRO A 71 -5.80 -6.05 -10.52
N PHE A 72 -5.79 -5.11 -11.46
CA PHE A 72 -4.93 -5.19 -12.64
C PHE A 72 -3.46 -5.20 -12.23
N ASN A 73 -2.69 -6.11 -12.84
CA ASN A 73 -1.25 -6.14 -12.65
C ASN A 73 -0.65 -4.95 -13.42
N PRO A 74 0.03 -4.01 -12.75
CA PRO A 74 0.54 -2.82 -13.42
C PRO A 74 1.61 -3.17 -14.46
N LEU A 75 1.72 -2.33 -15.49
CA LEU A 75 2.86 -2.38 -16.41
C LEU A 75 4.14 -1.93 -15.71
N LEU A 76 5.30 -2.40 -16.18
CA LEU A 76 6.58 -1.89 -15.67
C LEU A 76 6.69 -0.37 -15.97
N GLY A 77 6.99 0.43 -14.95
CA GLY A 77 7.02 1.89 -15.04
C GLY A 77 5.63 2.55 -15.04
N GLU A 78 4.54 1.80 -14.87
CA GLU A 78 3.23 2.40 -14.59
C GLU A 78 3.29 3.18 -13.28
N THR A 79 2.67 4.35 -13.26
CA THR A 79 2.59 5.24 -12.10
C THR A 79 1.15 5.55 -11.73
N PHE A 80 0.90 5.75 -10.44
CA PHE A 80 -0.34 6.33 -9.93
C PHE A 80 -0.02 7.41 -8.91
N GLU A 81 -0.69 8.56 -9.02
CA GLU A 81 -0.55 9.68 -8.10
C GLU A 81 -1.90 9.99 -7.42
N LEU A 82 -1.84 10.39 -6.15
CA LEU A 82 -2.97 10.88 -5.39
C LEU A 82 -2.58 12.18 -4.70
N ASP A 83 -3.09 13.30 -5.21
CA ASP A 83 -2.95 14.60 -4.56
C ASP A 83 -4.18 14.86 -3.67
N ARG A 84 -3.93 15.00 -2.37
CA ARG A 84 -4.90 15.38 -1.35
C ARG A 84 -4.37 16.53 -0.49
N LEU A 85 -3.45 17.35 -1.03
CA LEU A 85 -2.77 18.37 -0.26
C LEU A 85 -3.74 19.43 0.28
N GLU A 86 -4.78 19.77 -0.47
CA GLU A 86 -5.77 20.77 -0.08
C GLU A 86 -6.78 20.21 0.93
N GLU A 87 -7.25 18.97 0.75
CA GLU A 87 -8.29 18.41 1.61
C GLU A 87 -7.76 17.71 2.85
N ASN A 88 -6.60 17.04 2.73
CA ASN A 88 -6.06 16.15 3.77
C ASN A 88 -4.60 16.42 4.13
N GLY A 89 -3.90 17.30 3.40
CA GLY A 89 -2.54 17.71 3.72
C GLY A 89 -1.43 16.76 3.25
N TYR A 90 -1.75 15.74 2.46
CA TYR A 90 -0.76 14.80 1.91
C TYR A 90 -0.88 14.63 0.40
N ARG A 91 0.20 14.15 -0.23
CA ARG A 91 0.19 13.62 -1.60
C ARG A 91 1.00 12.34 -1.66
N SER A 92 0.67 11.45 -2.60
CA SER A 92 1.42 10.22 -2.81
C SER A 92 1.68 9.91 -4.27
N ILE A 93 2.72 9.13 -4.51
CA ILE A 93 3.09 8.55 -5.80
C ILE A 93 3.47 7.08 -5.60
N CYS A 94 2.94 6.23 -6.47
CA CYS A 94 3.26 4.81 -6.51
C CYS A 94 3.71 4.42 -7.93
N GLU A 95 4.77 3.63 -8.04
CA GLU A 95 5.34 3.17 -9.30
C GLU A 95 5.58 1.65 -9.27
N GLN A 96 5.27 0.96 -10.36
CA GLN A 96 5.68 -0.42 -10.56
C GLN A 96 7.16 -0.47 -10.98
N VAL A 97 8.05 -0.67 -10.01
CA VAL A 97 9.51 -0.64 -10.20
C VAL A 97 10.12 -1.97 -10.68
N SER A 98 9.38 -3.09 -10.57
CA SER A 98 9.82 -4.38 -11.08
C SER A 98 8.65 -5.24 -11.54
N HIS A 99 8.83 -6.01 -12.61
CA HIS A 99 7.82 -6.94 -13.14
C HIS A 99 8.14 -8.41 -12.80
N HIS A 100 9.42 -8.76 -12.62
CA HIS A 100 9.88 -10.12 -12.37
C HIS A 100 11.01 -10.16 -11.31
N PRO A 101 10.70 -10.28 -10.01
CA PRO A 101 9.36 -10.41 -9.42
C PRO A 101 8.59 -9.07 -9.39
N PRO A 102 7.24 -9.08 -9.38
CA PRO A 102 6.45 -7.86 -9.25
C PRO A 102 6.77 -7.11 -7.94
N ALA A 103 7.15 -5.83 -8.06
CA ALA A 103 7.34 -4.93 -6.93
C ALA A 103 6.89 -3.51 -7.28
N ALA A 104 6.35 -2.83 -6.28
CA ALA A 104 5.96 -1.43 -6.36
C ALA A 104 6.65 -0.61 -5.26
N ALA A 105 7.02 0.62 -5.59
CA ALA A 105 7.48 1.62 -4.65
C ALA A 105 6.36 2.63 -4.40
N HIS A 106 6.11 2.99 -3.14
CA HIS A 106 5.11 3.97 -2.74
C HIS A 106 5.75 5.01 -1.83
N HIS A 107 5.54 6.28 -2.14
CA HIS A 107 6.03 7.41 -1.38
C HIS A 107 4.89 8.40 -1.14
N ALA A 108 4.69 8.83 0.10
CA ALA A 108 3.74 9.87 0.45
C ALA A 108 4.38 10.89 1.41
N ASP A 109 4.11 12.17 1.16
CA ASP A 109 4.56 13.28 2.02
C ASP A 109 3.36 14.05 2.56
N SER A 110 3.40 14.38 3.84
CA SER A 110 2.37 15.16 4.53
C SER A 110 2.91 16.44 5.14
N ARG A 111 2.10 17.50 5.07
CA ARG A 111 2.33 18.77 5.79
C ARG A 111 2.21 18.62 7.31
N HIS A 112 1.64 17.51 7.79
CA HIS A 112 1.48 17.22 9.21
C HIS A 112 2.70 16.54 9.84
N GLY A 113 3.84 16.49 9.15
CA GLY A 113 5.11 16.03 9.72
C GLY A 113 5.33 14.53 9.63
N TRP A 114 4.74 13.86 8.65
CA TRP A 114 5.03 12.45 8.35
C TRP A 114 5.32 12.22 6.87
N THR A 115 6.19 11.25 6.62
CA THR A 115 6.52 10.73 5.29
C THR A 115 6.44 9.21 5.35
N LEU A 116 5.74 8.63 4.39
CA LEU A 116 5.60 7.19 4.23
C LEU A 116 6.42 6.73 3.04
N ARG A 117 7.30 5.74 3.24
CA ARG A 117 8.01 5.04 2.16
C ARG A 117 7.84 3.54 2.32
N GLN A 118 7.41 2.90 1.24
CA GLN A 118 7.03 1.50 1.25
C GLN A 118 7.51 0.82 -0.02
N GLU A 119 8.15 -0.33 0.14
CA GLU A 119 8.40 -1.26 -0.96
C GLU A 119 7.50 -2.48 -0.78
N ILE A 120 6.61 -2.72 -1.76
CA ILE A 120 5.68 -3.84 -1.70
C ILE A 120 6.04 -4.85 -2.80
N LYS A 121 6.49 -6.05 -2.39
CA LYS A 121 6.60 -7.21 -3.30
C LYS A 121 5.40 -8.11 -3.07
N ILE A 122 4.57 -8.29 -4.09
CA ILE A 122 3.34 -9.09 -3.97
C ILE A 122 3.57 -10.41 -4.66
N THR A 123 3.60 -11.49 -3.88
CA THR A 123 3.60 -12.84 -4.42
C THR A 123 2.22 -13.45 -4.25
N SER A 124 1.62 -13.88 -5.36
CA SER A 124 0.28 -14.50 -5.37
C SER A 124 0.39 -15.93 -5.88
N LYS A 125 -0.09 -16.90 -5.10
CA LYS A 125 -0.07 -18.33 -5.46
C LYS A 125 -1.49 -18.87 -5.49
N PHE A 126 -1.88 -19.46 -6.63
CA PHE A 126 -3.17 -20.15 -6.76
C PHE A 126 -3.09 -21.54 -6.12
N ARG A 127 -3.86 -21.79 -5.06
CA ARG A 127 -3.93 -23.08 -4.37
C ARG A 127 -5.22 -23.84 -4.65
N GLY A 128 -5.73 -23.74 -5.89
CA GLY A 128 -6.85 -24.53 -6.37
C GLY A 128 -8.23 -24.07 -5.91
N LYS A 129 -8.47 -23.98 -4.60
CA LYS A 129 -9.75 -23.51 -4.02
C LYS A 129 -9.73 -22.07 -3.49
N TYR A 130 -8.55 -21.51 -3.28
CA TYR A 130 -8.37 -20.14 -2.78
C TYR A 130 -7.09 -19.51 -3.35
N LEU A 131 -7.08 -18.18 -3.35
CA LEU A 131 -5.91 -17.38 -3.70
C LEU A 131 -5.15 -17.04 -2.42
N SER A 132 -3.86 -17.36 -2.37
CA SER A 132 -2.97 -16.91 -1.29
C SER A 132 -2.20 -15.70 -1.79
N ILE A 133 -2.39 -14.57 -1.12
CA ILE A 133 -1.66 -13.31 -1.34
C ILE A 133 -0.68 -13.18 -0.16
N MET A 134 0.62 -13.15 -0.48
CA MET A 134 1.68 -12.95 0.51
C MET A 134 2.41 -11.65 0.16
N PRO A 135 2.11 -10.54 0.86
CA PRO A 135 2.93 -9.35 0.77
C PRO A 135 4.29 -9.68 1.42
N LEU A 136 5.35 -9.61 0.64
CA LEU A 136 6.74 -9.69 1.09
C LEU A 136 7.31 -8.28 0.99
N GLY A 137 7.34 -7.54 2.09
CA GLY A 137 8.04 -6.26 2.16
C GLY A 137 9.37 -6.46 2.88
N GLU A 138 10.49 -6.11 2.26
CA GLU A 138 11.82 -6.15 2.89
C GLU A 138 12.18 -4.84 3.60
N SER A 139 11.46 -3.75 3.32
CA SER A 139 11.67 -2.46 3.99
C SER A 139 10.37 -1.63 4.02
N TRP A 140 9.92 -1.29 5.23
CA TRP A 140 8.92 -0.24 5.45
C TRP A 140 9.61 0.83 6.29
N SER A 141 9.62 2.08 5.84
CA SER A 141 10.11 3.20 6.65
C SER A 141 9.04 4.27 6.71
N LEU A 142 8.46 4.43 7.89
CA LEU A 142 7.64 5.58 8.24
C LEU A 142 8.55 6.56 8.98
N SER A 143 8.71 7.77 8.45
CA SER A 143 9.41 8.84 9.13
C SER A 143 8.39 9.81 9.70
N LEU A 144 8.34 9.92 11.01
CA LEU A 144 7.62 10.99 11.71
C LEU A 144 8.66 12.06 12.01
N LEU A 145 8.58 13.20 11.31
CA LEU A 145 9.42 14.35 11.59
C LEU A 145 8.88 15.01 12.85
N TRP A 146 9.62 14.92 13.94
CA TRP A 146 9.32 15.70 15.14
C TRP A 146 9.53 17.19 14.83
N PRO A 147 8.53 18.06 15.04
CA PRO A 147 8.79 19.49 15.04
C PRO A 147 9.49 19.83 16.36
N ALA A 148 10.79 19.59 16.46
CA ALA A 148 11.62 20.20 17.49
C ALA A 148 12.94 20.67 16.89
N ILE A 149 13.08 22.00 16.89
CA ILE A 149 14.34 22.74 16.84
C ILE A 149 15.01 22.76 15.45
N LEU A 150 14.39 23.48 14.52
CA LEU A 150 15.17 24.41 13.70
C LEU A 150 15.07 25.77 14.42
N GLY A 151 16.10 26.07 15.22
CA GLY A 151 16.38 27.42 15.67
C GLY A 151 16.91 28.29 14.53
#